data_AF-A0A1Q7X921-F1
#
_entry.id   AF-A0A1Q7X921-F1
#
_cell.length_a   1.000
_cell.length_b   1.000
_cell.length_c   1.000
_cell.angle_alpha   90.00
_cell.angle_beta   90.00
_cell.angle_gamma   90.00
#
_symmetry.space_group_name_H-M   'P 1'
#
loop_
_entity.id
_entity.type
_entity.pdbx_description
1 polymer ?
#
loop_
_entity_poly.entity_id
_entity_poly.type
_entity_poly.pdbx_seq_one_letter_code
_entity_poly.pdbx_strand_id
1 'polypeptide(L)'
;MTENSRELQGQLAELSEYFGRLGNNLLETSQAMREGAPPPEALVRQLTALRGAFVDLRTRLIQQAGSFGVTIAQSPEAMISLTDLEPVLRAIADAETRRAPADAKRAPTESRRVEVEPRRAPAESRRVEAEPRSVTAEDQRSRSAALEAAVQRAIGVLNRVLAIGHRDDQAFKPLLECQAKTSELRLALSRLAAENPDCSVEQVDEVMLPFADFLTLVIGRENLDDERWSQLEEGVARIFGRPLAIAATRGRLFIQGVEPRVARPAPPSPPEAGPRAEPRPVPTAHVAPPPSAPPPPPPPAPPPMVEPAAASFRPTHAEEEASAPPSPDPRAAAVPWWAAASGAWRAWKSSGMATAHALRAELAKHPYLLSVPIQQSGDYDEGRLAAGYFVLLDHVENQSPAFIRTALDQAVEQAGESADPRALGTRLYVLMVTKGKLRQSYPNFVRDVMVAAIPNPGVWVDGGVIESDAETVVVTHPGHTIGETAEATRSLTEQTERLAEHRFAFTVAPMTTRFFYVKRGELKGPRDVHVKLTLNGEPSDAAWLLTLRTDHLLHASPKRPGAEGASLEGLGQSYGGLWVAVFNVEPAGDKQFELVVSVRPQGQPAGARRASFGAPARPR
;
A
#
# COMPACT_ATOMS: atom_id res chain seq x y z
N MET A 1 -0.28 11.18 36.82
CA MET A 1 1.10 11.39 37.32
C MET A 1 2.00 11.38 36.10
N THR A 2 2.74 12.46 35.83
CA THR A 2 3.72 12.52 34.73
C THR A 2 4.98 11.79 35.17
N GLU A 3 5.35 10.72 34.46
CA GLU A 3 6.62 9.99 34.65
C GLU A 3 7.79 10.97 34.44
N ASN A 4 8.83 10.90 35.26
CA ASN A 4 9.99 11.81 35.18
C ASN A 4 11.04 11.23 34.21
N SER A 5 11.81 12.06 33.49
CA SER A 5 12.84 11.57 32.54
C SER A 5 13.83 10.57 33.16
N ARG A 6 14.16 10.70 34.46
CA ARG A 6 15.01 9.74 35.18
C ARG A 6 14.40 8.34 35.28
N GLU A 7 13.09 8.23 35.39
CA GLU A 7 12.38 6.95 35.49
C GLU A 7 12.35 6.24 34.13
N LEU A 8 12.09 7.00 33.06
CA LEU A 8 12.22 6.49 31.69
C LEU A 8 13.65 6.09 31.33
N GLN A 9 14.65 6.81 31.85
CA GLN A 9 16.05 6.46 31.69
C GLN A 9 16.41 5.15 32.41
N GLY A 10 15.88 4.94 33.62
CA GLY A 10 16.01 3.68 34.35
C GLY A 10 15.39 2.51 33.59
N GLN A 11 14.17 2.67 33.08
CA GLN A 11 13.48 1.64 32.29
C GLN A 11 14.21 1.32 30.97
N LEU A 12 14.80 2.33 30.30
CA LEU A 12 15.63 2.10 29.11
C LEU A 12 16.88 1.27 29.44
N ALA A 13 17.53 1.55 30.58
CA ALA A 13 18.70 0.80 31.03
C ALA A 13 18.37 -0.65 31.40
N GLU A 14 17.27 -0.87 32.15
CA GLU A 14 16.77 -2.21 32.49
C GLU A 14 16.43 -3.01 31.23
N LEU A 15 15.79 -2.37 30.25
CA LEU A 15 15.44 -3.00 28.99
C LEU A 15 16.69 -3.33 28.17
N SER A 16 17.69 -2.46 28.15
CA SER A 16 18.99 -2.72 27.51
C SER A 16 19.72 -3.91 28.15
N GLU A 17 19.71 -4.02 29.47
CA GLU A 17 20.30 -5.17 30.17
C GLU A 17 19.53 -6.47 29.88
N TYR A 18 18.20 -6.38 29.79
CA TYR A 18 17.36 -7.52 29.42
C TYR A 18 17.59 -7.97 27.97
N PHE A 19 17.76 -7.02 27.03
CA PHE A 19 18.20 -7.30 25.66
C PHE A 19 19.54 -8.04 25.63
N GLY A 20 20.53 -7.56 26.38
CA GLY A 20 21.86 -8.19 26.45
C GLY A 20 21.82 -9.61 27.00
N ARG A 21 21.11 -9.84 28.12
CA ARG A 21 20.93 -11.18 28.71
C ARG A 21 20.22 -12.13 27.75
N LEU A 22 19.16 -11.68 27.10
CA LEU A 22 18.41 -12.51 26.16
C LEU A 22 19.21 -12.81 24.89
N GLY A 23 20.05 -11.87 24.43
CA GLY A 23 20.99 -12.08 23.33
C GLY A 23 22.01 -13.18 23.64
N ASN A 24 22.56 -13.20 24.85
CA ASN A 24 23.47 -14.27 25.29
C ASN A 24 22.76 -15.64 25.37
N ASN A 25 21.53 -15.68 25.91
CA ASN A 25 20.72 -16.90 25.95
C ASN A 25 20.38 -17.41 24.54
N LEU A 26 20.07 -16.50 23.60
CA LEU A 26 19.90 -16.82 22.18
C LEU A 26 21.15 -17.41 21.56
N LEU A 27 22.33 -16.87 21.88
CA LEU A 27 23.60 -17.37 21.36
C LEU A 27 23.89 -18.80 21.88
N GLU A 28 23.66 -19.05 23.16
CA GLU A 28 23.81 -20.37 23.78
C GLU A 28 22.82 -21.40 23.20
N THR A 29 21.54 -21.03 23.09
CA THR A 29 20.49 -21.90 22.54
C THR A 29 20.60 -22.11 21.02
N SER A 30 21.26 -21.20 20.30
CA SER A 30 21.43 -21.31 18.85
C SER A 30 22.23 -22.55 18.42
N GLN A 31 23.12 -23.08 19.27
CA GLN A 31 23.87 -24.30 18.98
C GLN A 31 22.96 -25.53 18.94
N ALA A 32 22.10 -25.71 19.95
CA ALA A 32 21.11 -26.78 19.97
C ALA A 32 20.08 -26.65 18.83
N MET A 33 19.72 -25.43 18.45
CA MET A 33 18.80 -25.17 17.32
C MET A 33 19.44 -25.50 15.96
N ARG A 34 20.76 -25.32 15.79
CA ARG A 34 21.48 -25.72 14.57
C ARG A 34 21.49 -27.24 14.39
N GLU A 35 21.39 -27.99 15.47
CA GLU A 35 21.26 -29.45 15.49
C GLU A 35 19.80 -29.92 15.28
N GLY A 36 18.87 -29.00 15.00
CA GLY A 36 17.48 -29.29 14.64
C GLY A 36 16.48 -29.23 15.80
N ALA A 37 16.90 -28.82 17.00
CA ALA A 37 15.98 -28.66 18.12
C ALA A 37 15.08 -27.41 17.95
N PRO A 38 13.78 -27.48 18.30
CA PRO A 38 12.91 -26.31 18.29
C PRO A 38 13.36 -25.28 19.35
N PRO A 39 13.08 -23.97 19.14
CA PRO A 39 13.42 -22.96 20.13
C PRO A 39 12.68 -23.22 21.45
N PRO A 40 13.34 -23.09 22.61
CA PRO A 40 12.68 -23.25 23.90
C PRO A 40 11.48 -22.30 24.05
N GLU A 41 10.32 -22.81 24.46
CA GLU A 41 9.09 -22.00 24.62
C GLU A 41 9.28 -20.83 25.61
N ALA A 42 10.15 -21.01 26.61
CA ALA A 42 10.56 -19.95 27.53
C ALA A 42 11.26 -18.80 26.81
N LEU A 43 12.12 -19.10 25.83
CA LEU A 43 12.84 -18.11 25.04
C LEU A 43 11.89 -17.32 24.14
N VAL A 44 10.92 -17.99 23.50
CA VAL A 44 9.89 -17.34 22.68
C VAL A 44 9.02 -16.39 23.51
N ARG A 45 8.62 -16.81 24.72
CA ARG A 45 7.90 -15.96 25.68
C ARG A 45 8.72 -14.75 26.11
N GLN A 46 10.01 -14.94 26.42
CA GLN A 46 10.92 -13.85 26.80
C GLN A 46 11.10 -12.83 25.66
N LEU A 47 11.25 -13.28 24.41
CA LEU A 47 11.33 -12.42 23.23
C LEU A 47 10.03 -11.63 22.99
N THR A 48 8.89 -12.27 23.19
CA THR A 48 7.58 -11.63 23.04
C THR A 48 7.36 -10.56 24.12
N ALA A 49 7.72 -10.86 25.37
CA ALA A 49 7.65 -9.91 26.48
C ALA A 49 8.61 -8.73 26.27
N LEU A 50 9.84 -8.99 25.80
CA LEU A 50 10.83 -7.95 25.48
C LEU A 50 10.31 -6.99 24.40
N ARG A 51 9.68 -7.52 23.34
CA ARG A 51 9.05 -6.72 22.30
C ARG A 51 7.93 -5.85 22.85
N GLY A 52 7.08 -6.39 23.72
CA GLY A 52 6.01 -5.64 24.40
C GLY A 52 6.58 -4.48 25.20
N ALA A 53 7.54 -4.76 26.09
CA ALA A 53 8.18 -3.74 26.93
C ALA A 53 8.85 -2.61 26.12
N PHE A 54 9.48 -2.93 24.98
CA PHE A 54 10.02 -1.93 24.07
C PHE A 54 8.95 -1.03 23.46
N VAL A 55 7.86 -1.61 22.96
CA VAL A 55 6.75 -0.85 22.35
C VAL A 55 6.09 0.06 23.39
N ASP A 56 5.92 -0.42 24.62
CA ASP A 56 5.34 0.35 25.73
C ASP A 56 6.25 1.53 26.12
N LEU A 57 7.56 1.30 26.23
CA LEU A 57 8.54 2.36 26.53
C LEU A 57 8.56 3.42 25.43
N ARG A 58 8.58 3.01 24.16
CA ARG A 58 8.53 3.93 23.00
C ARG A 58 7.27 4.79 23.03
N THR A 59 6.12 4.17 23.29
CA THR A 59 4.83 4.87 23.33
C THR A 59 4.81 5.94 24.43
N ARG A 60 5.31 5.59 25.62
CA ARG A 60 5.40 6.53 26.75
C ARG A 60 6.38 7.67 26.48
N LEU A 61 7.55 7.38 25.88
CA LEU A 61 8.50 8.41 25.46
C LEU A 61 7.90 9.40 24.46
N ILE A 62 7.19 8.92 23.45
CA ILE A 62 6.53 9.78 22.46
C ILE A 62 5.46 10.65 23.12
N GLN A 63 4.64 10.06 24.00
CA GLN A 63 3.60 10.79 24.73
C GLN A 63 4.21 11.90 25.59
N GLN A 64 5.32 11.61 26.28
CA GLN A 64 6.01 12.58 27.12
C GLN A 64 6.71 13.68 26.29
N ALA A 65 7.38 13.33 25.19
CA ALA A 65 7.93 14.31 24.25
C ALA A 65 6.84 15.26 23.74
N GLY A 66 5.65 14.74 23.40
CA GLY A 66 4.49 15.55 23.03
C GLY A 66 4.06 16.53 24.14
N SER A 67 4.05 16.09 25.41
CA SER A 67 3.69 16.94 26.56
C SER A 67 4.68 18.09 26.82
N PHE A 68 5.94 17.94 26.39
CA PHE A 68 6.98 18.97 26.48
C PHE A 68 7.16 19.76 25.18
N GLY A 69 6.36 19.49 24.14
CA GLY A 69 6.49 20.14 22.84
C GLY A 69 7.81 19.81 22.13
N VAL A 70 8.42 18.67 22.46
CA VAL A 70 9.65 18.20 21.83
C VAL A 70 9.31 17.65 20.45
N THR A 71 9.90 18.25 19.40
CA THR A 71 9.76 17.76 18.03
C THR A 71 10.59 16.49 17.85
N ILE A 72 9.92 15.36 17.61
CA ILE A 72 10.57 14.10 17.26
C ILE A 72 10.85 14.12 15.75
N ALA A 73 12.12 14.01 15.36
CA ALA A 73 12.54 14.06 13.95
C ALA A 73 12.16 12.80 13.15
N GLN A 74 11.94 11.69 13.84
CA GLN A 74 11.57 10.39 13.27
C GLN A 74 10.08 10.11 13.52
N SER A 75 9.43 9.37 12.62
CA SER A 75 8.06 8.91 12.88
C SER A 75 8.05 7.83 13.98
N PRO A 76 6.95 7.70 14.77
CA PRO A 76 6.80 6.67 15.79
C PRO A 76 7.15 5.26 15.32
N GLU A 77 6.83 4.94 14.07
CA GLU A 77 7.02 3.62 13.45
C GLU A 77 8.48 3.38 13.03
N ALA A 78 9.28 4.43 12.85
CA ALA A 78 10.68 4.36 12.46
C ALA A 78 11.63 4.14 13.66
N MET A 79 11.19 4.40 14.89
CA MET A 79 11.96 4.12 16.11
C MET A 79 11.83 2.64 16.46
N ILE A 80 12.78 1.83 15.95
CA ILE A 80 12.76 0.37 16.04
C ILE A 80 13.86 -0.21 16.94
N SER A 81 14.78 0.62 17.43
CA SER A 81 15.87 0.22 18.32
C SER A 81 15.91 1.06 19.61
N LEU A 82 16.60 0.56 20.64
CA LEU A 82 16.82 1.32 21.89
C LEU A 82 17.62 2.60 21.64
N THR A 83 18.55 2.57 20.69
CA THR A 83 19.39 3.72 20.31
C THR A 83 18.57 4.84 19.66
N ASP A 84 17.43 4.51 19.04
CA ASP A 84 16.49 5.51 18.51
C ASP A 84 15.74 6.26 19.62
N LEU A 85 15.64 5.66 20.82
CA LEU A 85 14.94 6.23 21.98
C LEU A 85 15.82 7.18 22.79
N GLU A 86 17.15 7.03 22.73
CA GLU A 86 18.09 7.86 23.50
C GLU A 86 18.03 9.37 23.14
N PRO A 87 17.95 9.78 21.86
CA PRO A 87 17.85 11.19 21.50
C PRO A 87 16.53 11.82 21.97
N VAL A 88 15.43 11.05 21.95
CA VAL A 88 14.11 11.50 22.41
C VAL A 88 14.12 11.72 23.92
N LEU A 89 14.67 10.76 24.67
CA LEU A 89 14.83 10.86 26.11
C LEU A 89 15.72 12.05 26.51
N ARG A 90 16.82 12.29 25.80
CA ARG A 90 17.70 13.46 26.02
C ARG A 90 16.95 14.77 25.77
N ALA A 91 16.19 14.86 24.68
CA ALA A 91 15.41 16.05 24.36
C ALA A 91 14.29 16.33 25.39
N ILE A 92 13.69 15.28 25.96
CA ILE A 92 12.74 15.39 27.08
C ILE A 92 13.45 15.92 28.34
N ALA A 93 14.60 15.37 28.71
CA ALA A 93 15.36 15.83 29.88
C ALA A 93 15.81 17.30 29.75
N ASP A 94 16.22 17.70 28.55
CA ASP A 94 16.57 19.10 28.24
C ASP A 94 15.35 20.03 28.30
N ALA A 95 14.16 19.55 27.91
CA ALA A 95 12.91 20.30 28.02
C ALA A 95 12.42 20.42 29.46
N GLU A 96 12.53 19.36 30.25
CA GLU A 96 12.24 19.34 31.69
C GLU A 96 13.12 20.35 32.45
N THR A 97 14.43 20.36 32.17
CA THR A 97 15.38 21.28 32.81
C THR A 97 15.09 22.74 32.45
N ARG A 98 14.62 23.02 31.22
CA ARG A 98 14.21 24.35 30.77
C ARG A 98 12.89 24.83 31.40
N ARG A 99 12.03 23.91 31.85
CA ARG A 99 10.73 24.22 32.47
C ARG A 99 10.84 24.46 33.98
N ALA A 100 11.84 23.87 34.65
CA ALA A 100 12.11 24.03 36.07
C ALA A 100 12.27 25.50 36.57
N PRO A 101 12.90 26.44 35.83
CA PRO A 101 12.94 27.86 36.25
C PRO A 101 11.66 28.66 35.91
N ALA A 102 10.76 28.12 35.08
CA ALA A 102 9.55 28.83 34.63
C ALA A 102 8.35 28.64 35.58
N ASP A 103 8.24 27.49 36.25
CA ASP A 103 7.15 27.21 37.20
C ASP A 103 7.35 27.91 38.56
N ALA A 104 8.57 28.34 38.90
CA ALA A 104 8.83 29.14 40.11
C ALA A 104 8.25 30.58 40.06
N LYS A 105 7.81 31.06 38.88
CA LYS A 105 7.24 32.41 38.68
C LYS A 105 5.71 32.43 38.53
N ARG A 106 5.04 31.28 38.55
CA ARG A 106 3.57 31.18 38.44
C ARG A 106 2.99 30.44 39.64
N ALA A 107 2.95 31.11 40.78
CA ALA A 107 2.01 30.77 41.84
C ALA A 107 1.17 32.00 42.17
N PRO A 108 -0.16 31.96 41.95
CA PRO A 108 -1.10 32.79 42.66
C PRO A 108 -1.79 31.99 43.79
N THR A 109 -1.51 32.45 45.00
CA THR A 109 -2.44 32.86 46.06
C THR A 109 -3.94 32.56 45.92
N GLU A 110 -4.51 32.06 47.05
CA GLU A 110 -5.92 32.20 47.53
C GLU A 110 -7.02 31.43 46.75
N SER A 111 -7.97 30.69 47.34
CA SER A 111 -8.69 30.75 48.63
C SER A 111 -9.28 29.36 48.94
N ARG A 112 -9.12 28.77 50.13
CA ARG A 112 -9.91 28.90 51.38
C ARG A 112 -11.39 28.43 51.30
N ARG A 113 -11.63 27.26 51.93
CA ARG A 113 -12.87 26.72 52.58
C ARG A 113 -14.08 26.42 51.65
N VAL A 114 -14.86 25.36 51.82
CA VAL A 114 -15.50 24.87 53.06
C VAL A 114 -15.73 23.35 53.01
N GLU A 115 -15.49 22.74 54.16
CA GLU A 115 -15.77 21.38 54.64
C GLU A 115 -17.27 21.22 54.99
N VAL A 116 -17.96 20.18 54.50
CA VAL A 116 -19.13 19.57 55.16
C VAL A 116 -19.25 18.08 54.77
N GLU A 117 -18.98 17.20 55.73
CA GLU A 117 -19.51 15.84 55.82
C GLU A 117 -20.90 15.89 56.51
N PRO A 118 -21.81 14.90 56.36
CA PRO A 118 -21.76 13.76 57.28
C PRO A 118 -22.30 12.38 56.79
N ARG A 119 -21.64 11.32 57.28
CA ARG A 119 -22.18 10.08 57.94
C ARG A 119 -22.99 8.99 57.18
N ARG A 120 -22.34 7.79 57.10
CA ARG A 120 -22.72 6.39 57.52
C ARG A 120 -24.20 6.10 57.88
N ALA A 121 -24.84 4.93 57.67
CA ALA A 121 -24.60 3.52 57.23
C ALA A 121 -26.02 2.84 57.11
N PRO A 122 -26.28 1.50 57.09
CA PRO A 122 -25.47 0.29 56.84
C PRO A 122 -26.12 -0.70 55.81
N ALA A 123 -25.47 -1.86 55.65
CA ALA A 123 -25.74 -2.96 54.72
C ALA A 123 -27.08 -3.70 54.90
N GLU A 124 -27.59 -4.28 53.80
CA GLU A 124 -28.42 -5.48 53.83
C GLU A 124 -28.08 -6.45 52.70
N SER A 125 -27.98 -7.71 53.10
CA SER A 125 -27.64 -8.90 52.33
C SER A 125 -28.82 -9.37 51.48
N ARG A 126 -28.59 -9.75 50.21
CA ARG A 126 -29.49 -10.70 49.55
C ARG A 126 -28.76 -11.60 48.56
N ARG A 127 -28.66 -12.88 48.95
CA ARG A 127 -28.43 -14.03 48.07
C ARG A 127 -29.56 -14.12 47.06
N VAL A 128 -29.24 -14.22 45.77
CA VAL A 128 -30.06 -14.78 44.69
C VAL A 128 -29.06 -15.43 43.74
N GLU A 129 -28.85 -16.73 43.92
CA GLU A 129 -29.31 -17.81 43.02
C GLU A 129 -28.59 -17.85 41.67
N ALA A 130 -28.02 -19.02 41.42
CA ALA A 130 -27.19 -19.35 40.28
C ALA A 130 -28.01 -19.91 39.12
N GLU A 131 -27.52 -19.61 37.91
CA GLU A 131 -27.79 -20.20 36.58
C GLU A 131 -28.96 -19.64 35.73
N PRO A 132 -28.86 -19.61 34.37
CA PRO A 132 -27.86 -20.25 33.50
C PRO A 132 -27.04 -19.28 32.62
N ARG A 133 -25.75 -19.58 32.40
CA ARG A 133 -24.75 -18.72 31.74
C ARG A 133 -24.50 -18.99 30.24
N SER A 134 -25.44 -19.60 29.51
CA SER A 134 -25.19 -19.96 28.09
C SER A 134 -25.76 -19.00 27.05
N VAL A 135 -26.68 -18.08 27.39
CA VAL A 135 -27.33 -17.21 26.38
C VAL A 135 -26.62 -15.85 26.20
N THR A 136 -25.86 -15.36 27.17
CA THR A 136 -25.28 -14.01 27.12
C THR A 136 -23.90 -13.93 26.46
N ALA A 137 -23.14 -15.03 26.42
CA ALA A 137 -21.77 -15.02 25.91
C ALA A 137 -21.70 -15.07 24.37
N GLU A 138 -22.72 -15.60 23.72
CA GLU A 138 -22.87 -15.62 22.26
C GLU A 138 -23.40 -14.27 21.78
N ASP A 139 -24.46 -13.74 22.40
CA ASP A 139 -24.95 -12.38 22.15
C ASP A 139 -23.87 -11.30 22.36
N GLN A 140 -23.04 -11.43 23.40
CA GLN A 140 -21.93 -10.50 23.66
C GLN A 140 -20.81 -10.63 22.61
N ARG A 141 -20.53 -11.85 22.12
CA ARG A 141 -19.57 -12.10 21.04
C ARG A 141 -20.07 -11.59 19.69
N SER A 142 -21.34 -11.77 19.38
CA SER A 142 -21.96 -11.25 18.16
C SER A 142 -22.01 -9.72 18.18
N ARG A 143 -22.28 -9.10 19.35
CA ARG A 143 -22.20 -7.64 19.50
C ARG A 143 -20.79 -7.10 19.37
N SER A 144 -19.78 -7.75 19.96
CA SER A 144 -18.39 -7.33 19.81
C SER A 144 -17.91 -7.49 18.36
N ALA A 145 -18.26 -8.59 17.68
CA ALA A 145 -17.93 -8.80 16.27
C ALA A 145 -18.61 -7.78 15.34
N ALA A 146 -19.87 -7.43 15.59
CA ALA A 146 -20.58 -6.41 14.83
C ALA A 146 -19.95 -5.01 15.01
N LEU A 147 -19.52 -4.68 16.23
CA LEU A 147 -18.79 -3.45 16.54
C LEU A 147 -17.43 -3.42 15.85
N GLU A 148 -16.65 -4.50 15.93
CA GLU A 148 -15.37 -4.63 15.25
C GLU A 148 -15.51 -4.45 13.73
N ALA A 149 -16.54 -5.07 13.13
CA ALA A 149 -16.84 -4.91 11.71
C ALA A 149 -17.24 -3.46 11.36
N ALA A 150 -18.02 -2.80 12.21
CA ALA A 150 -18.39 -1.39 12.04
C ALA A 150 -17.17 -0.46 12.12
N VAL A 151 -16.31 -0.66 13.12
CA VAL A 151 -15.04 0.06 13.24
C VAL A 151 -14.16 -0.17 12.01
N GLN A 152 -14.11 -1.40 11.49
CA GLN A 152 -13.26 -1.68 10.35
C GLN A 152 -13.80 -1.07 9.04
N ARG A 153 -15.12 -1.04 8.86
CA ARG A 153 -15.77 -0.26 7.77
C ARG A 153 -15.47 1.23 7.91
N ALA A 154 -15.56 1.76 9.13
CA ALA A 154 -15.26 3.16 9.43
C ALA A 154 -13.81 3.52 9.09
N ILE A 155 -12.84 2.69 9.49
CA ILE A 155 -11.41 2.87 9.13
C ILE A 155 -11.22 2.86 7.61
N GLY A 156 -11.93 2.00 6.87
CA GLY A 156 -11.93 1.99 5.41
C GLY A 156 -12.40 3.30 4.78
N VAL A 157 -13.50 3.88 5.30
CA VAL A 157 -14.02 5.19 4.87
C VAL A 157 -13.00 6.30 5.17
N LEU A 158 -12.43 6.32 6.37
CA LEU A 158 -11.44 7.33 6.76
C LEU A 158 -10.17 7.26 5.90
N ASN A 159 -9.69 6.06 5.57
CA ASN A 159 -8.54 5.89 4.69
C ASN A 159 -8.80 6.46 3.28
N ARG A 160 -10.04 6.34 2.77
CA ARG A 160 -10.41 6.95 1.49
C ARG A 160 -10.44 8.47 1.55
N VAL A 161 -10.88 9.05 2.68
CA VAL A 161 -10.81 10.51 2.91
C VAL A 161 -9.35 10.99 3.00
N LEU A 162 -8.48 10.23 3.67
CA LEU A 162 -7.04 10.51 3.74
C LEU A 162 -6.36 10.44 2.37
N ALA A 163 -6.89 9.64 1.44
CA ALA A 163 -6.40 9.54 0.06
C ALA A 163 -6.90 10.66 -0.87
N ILE A 164 -7.76 11.57 -0.40
CA ILE A 164 -8.22 12.70 -1.24
C ILE A 164 -7.06 13.67 -1.49
N GLY A 165 -6.83 14.03 -2.75
CA GLY A 165 -5.97 15.12 -3.19
C GLY A 165 -6.78 16.27 -3.79
N HIS A 166 -6.18 17.46 -3.82
CA HIS A 166 -6.71 18.62 -4.54
C HIS A 166 -5.92 18.84 -5.84
N ARG A 167 -6.62 19.02 -6.97
CA ARG A 167 -6.02 19.03 -8.32
C ARG A 167 -5.05 20.18 -8.55
N ASP A 168 -5.36 21.36 -8.00
CA ASP A 168 -4.63 22.59 -8.31
C ASP A 168 -3.64 23.01 -7.21
N ASP A 169 -3.76 22.46 -6.00
CA ASP A 169 -3.04 22.93 -4.82
C ASP A 169 -2.85 21.79 -3.83
N GLN A 170 -1.65 21.23 -3.78
CA GLN A 170 -1.33 20.12 -2.87
C GLN A 170 -1.31 20.53 -1.39
N ALA A 171 -1.22 21.83 -1.10
CA ALA A 171 -1.24 22.39 0.25
C ALA A 171 -2.60 23.02 0.62
N PHE A 172 -3.67 22.62 -0.07
CA PHE A 172 -5.02 23.15 0.14
C PHE A 172 -5.48 22.94 1.60
N LYS A 173 -5.35 23.99 2.42
CA LYS A 173 -5.54 23.96 3.88
C LYS A 173 -6.87 23.34 4.34
N PRO A 174 -8.04 23.64 3.74
CA PRO A 174 -9.30 23.05 4.18
C PRO A 174 -9.32 21.51 4.08
N LEU A 175 -8.62 20.95 3.08
CA LEU A 175 -8.49 19.50 2.94
C LEU A 175 -7.50 18.92 3.97
N LEU A 176 -6.38 19.60 4.21
CA LEU A 176 -5.40 19.18 5.23
C LEU A 176 -6.03 19.17 6.64
N GLU A 177 -6.85 20.16 6.98
CA GLU A 177 -7.59 20.21 8.24
C GLU A 177 -8.63 19.09 8.36
N CYS A 178 -9.34 18.79 7.26
CA CYS A 178 -10.24 17.65 7.19
C CYS A 178 -9.49 16.33 7.40
N GLN A 179 -8.30 16.17 6.81
CA GLN A 179 -7.47 14.98 6.92
C GLN A 179 -6.84 14.83 8.32
N ALA A 180 -6.52 15.93 8.99
CA ALA A 180 -6.09 15.91 10.38
C ALA A 180 -7.22 15.37 11.29
N LYS A 181 -8.44 15.92 11.16
CA LYS A 181 -9.64 15.42 11.88
C LYS A 181 -9.93 13.94 11.57
N THR A 182 -9.73 13.54 10.30
CA THR A 182 -9.89 12.15 9.85
C THR A 182 -8.87 11.22 10.52
N SER A 183 -7.61 11.68 10.66
CA SER A 183 -6.54 10.92 11.32
C SER A 183 -6.77 10.77 12.82
N GLU A 184 -7.23 11.84 13.47
CA GLU A 184 -7.63 11.83 14.89
C GLU A 184 -8.79 10.86 15.15
N LEU A 185 -9.84 10.91 14.31
CA LEU A 185 -10.97 10.01 14.43
C LEU A 185 -10.57 8.55 14.15
N ARG A 186 -9.68 8.30 13.19
CA ARG A 186 -9.15 6.95 12.91
C ARG A 186 -8.41 6.40 14.12
N LEU A 187 -7.60 7.22 14.78
CA LEU A 187 -6.90 6.86 16.00
C LEU A 187 -7.89 6.62 17.15
N ALA A 188 -8.89 7.48 17.31
CA ALA A 188 -9.94 7.31 18.31
C ALA A 188 -10.70 5.98 18.12
N LEU A 189 -11.16 5.67 16.92
CA LEU A 189 -11.85 4.42 16.60
C LEU A 189 -10.96 3.17 16.79
N SER A 190 -9.67 3.26 16.44
CA SER A 190 -8.72 2.17 16.67
C SER A 190 -8.48 1.87 18.17
N ARG A 191 -8.55 2.90 19.03
CA ARG A 191 -8.49 2.74 20.49
C ARG A 191 -9.82 2.26 21.06
N LEU A 192 -10.93 2.75 20.49
CA LEU A 192 -12.28 2.39 20.89
C LEU A 192 -12.54 0.88 20.72
N ALA A 193 -12.01 0.29 19.64
CA ALA A 193 -12.00 -1.16 19.42
C ALA A 193 -11.18 -1.96 20.44
N ALA A 194 -10.18 -1.34 21.09
CA ALA A 194 -9.29 -2.00 22.04
C ALA A 194 -9.72 -1.82 23.52
N GLU A 195 -10.45 -0.74 23.84
CA GLU A 195 -10.58 -0.27 25.22
C GLU A 195 -12.02 -0.23 25.76
N ASN A 196 -13.08 -0.20 24.92
CA ASN A 196 -14.46 0.05 25.37
C ASN A 196 -15.49 -1.01 24.91
N PRO A 197 -15.93 -1.92 25.81
CA PRO A 197 -16.96 -2.94 25.50
C PRO A 197 -18.39 -2.39 25.33
N ASP A 198 -18.65 -1.14 25.71
CA ASP A 198 -20.00 -0.53 25.78
C ASP A 198 -20.34 0.37 24.58
N CYS A 199 -19.48 0.43 23.55
CA CYS A 199 -19.78 1.21 22.35
C CYS A 199 -20.77 0.49 21.43
N SER A 200 -21.73 1.22 20.88
CA SER A 200 -22.71 0.69 19.93
C SER A 200 -22.31 0.97 18.48
N VAL A 201 -22.75 0.11 17.58
CA VAL A 201 -22.59 0.28 16.12
C VAL A 201 -23.20 1.61 15.66
N GLU A 202 -24.33 2.00 16.24
CA GLU A 202 -25.04 3.25 15.94
C GLU A 202 -24.18 4.50 16.22
N GLN A 203 -23.41 4.50 17.32
CA GLN A 203 -22.49 5.59 17.64
C GLN A 203 -21.33 5.69 16.64
N VAL A 204 -20.83 4.56 16.15
CA VAL A 204 -19.79 4.54 15.11
C VAL A 204 -20.35 5.10 13.81
N ASP A 205 -21.54 4.66 13.40
CA ASP A 205 -22.19 5.10 12.17
C ASP A 205 -22.53 6.60 12.20
N GLU A 206 -23.00 7.13 13.34
CA GLU A 206 -23.32 8.55 13.53
C GLU A 206 -22.09 9.45 13.35
N VAL A 207 -20.95 9.07 13.96
CA VAL A 207 -19.69 9.83 13.85
C VAL A 207 -19.09 9.73 12.44
N MET A 208 -19.39 8.64 11.72
CA MET A 208 -18.88 8.38 10.37
C MET A 208 -19.71 9.03 9.26
N LEU A 209 -20.99 9.31 9.50
CA LEU A 209 -21.92 9.82 8.50
C LEU A 209 -21.40 11.05 7.75
N PRO A 210 -20.83 12.09 8.40
CA PRO A 210 -20.32 13.25 7.67
C PRO A 210 -19.17 12.92 6.70
N PHE A 211 -18.32 11.96 7.05
CA PHE A 211 -17.20 11.53 6.20
C PHE A 211 -17.67 10.67 5.01
N ALA A 212 -18.70 9.85 5.22
CA ALA A 212 -19.36 9.10 4.16
C ALA A 212 -20.11 10.01 3.17
N ASP A 213 -20.81 11.03 3.69
CA ASP A 213 -21.48 12.06 2.88
C ASP A 213 -20.47 12.89 2.07
N PHE A 214 -19.35 13.25 2.69
CA PHE A 214 -18.26 13.92 2.00
C PHE A 214 -17.67 13.08 0.86
N LEU A 215 -17.41 11.78 1.07
CA LEU A 215 -16.96 10.91 -0.01
C LEU A 215 -18.00 10.77 -1.12
N THR A 216 -19.28 10.67 -0.75
CA THR A 216 -20.38 10.62 -1.72
C THR A 216 -20.40 11.89 -2.57
N LEU A 217 -20.22 13.07 -1.97
CA LEU A 217 -20.13 14.34 -2.70
C LEU A 217 -18.89 14.43 -3.60
N VAL A 218 -17.77 13.79 -3.25
CA VAL A 218 -16.53 13.79 -4.04
C VAL A 218 -16.58 12.79 -5.20
N ILE A 219 -17.12 11.59 -4.99
CA ILE A 219 -17.07 10.47 -5.94
C ILE A 219 -18.36 10.33 -6.75
N GLY A 220 -19.52 10.52 -6.12
CA GLY A 220 -20.85 10.24 -6.68
C GLY A 220 -21.43 11.33 -7.57
N ARG A 221 -20.65 12.36 -7.93
CA ARG A 221 -21.14 13.60 -8.57
C ARG A 221 -21.94 13.40 -9.86
N GLU A 222 -21.67 12.33 -10.61
CA GLU A 222 -22.34 12.06 -11.89
C GLU A 222 -23.69 11.33 -11.74
N ASN A 223 -24.00 10.84 -10.53
CA ASN A 223 -25.17 9.98 -10.27
C ASN A 223 -26.07 10.51 -9.14
N LEU A 224 -25.91 11.76 -8.70
CA LEU A 224 -26.73 12.39 -7.67
C LEU A 224 -27.82 13.26 -8.31
N ASP A 225 -29.04 13.18 -7.81
CA ASP A 225 -30.09 14.15 -8.13
C ASP A 225 -29.83 15.50 -7.45
N ASP A 226 -30.49 16.56 -7.94
CA ASP A 226 -30.26 17.94 -7.50
C ASP A 226 -30.59 18.14 -6.00
N GLU A 227 -31.60 17.43 -5.49
CA GLU A 227 -32.05 17.55 -4.10
C GLU A 227 -31.03 16.93 -3.14
N ARG A 228 -30.58 15.70 -3.42
CA ARG A 228 -29.55 15.00 -2.65
C ARG A 228 -28.19 15.68 -2.75
N TRP A 229 -27.86 16.22 -3.92
CA TRP A 229 -26.64 17.00 -4.11
C TRP A 229 -26.64 18.27 -3.24
N SER A 230 -27.77 19.00 -3.20
CA SER A 230 -27.89 20.21 -2.37
C SER A 230 -27.81 19.89 -0.87
N GLN A 231 -28.44 18.79 -0.43
CA GLN A 231 -28.36 18.33 0.96
C GLN A 231 -26.92 17.96 1.37
N LEU A 232 -26.21 17.22 0.50
CA LEU A 232 -24.81 16.84 0.73
C LEU A 232 -23.87 18.05 0.73
N GLU A 233 -24.07 19.00 -0.20
CA GLU A 233 -23.28 20.24 -0.23
C GLU A 233 -23.43 21.04 1.06
N GLU A 234 -24.67 21.28 1.51
CA GLU A 234 -24.93 22.05 2.73
C GLU A 234 -24.43 21.30 3.98
N GLY A 235 -24.61 19.99 4.04
CA GLY A 235 -24.08 19.13 5.11
C GLY A 235 -22.56 19.20 5.22
N VAL A 236 -21.84 19.05 4.10
CA VAL A 236 -20.37 19.12 4.05
C VAL A 236 -19.89 20.53 4.36
N ALA A 237 -20.56 21.56 3.83
CA ALA A 237 -20.22 22.95 4.12
C ALA A 237 -20.36 23.29 5.60
N ARG A 238 -21.37 22.73 6.28
CA ARG A 238 -21.62 22.92 7.70
C ARG A 238 -20.57 22.22 8.58
N ILE A 239 -20.17 20.99 8.24
CA ILE A 239 -19.27 20.18 9.09
C ILE A 239 -17.78 20.45 8.81
N PHE A 240 -17.40 20.53 7.53
CA PHE A 240 -16.00 20.65 7.09
C PHE A 240 -15.64 22.02 6.52
N GLY A 241 -16.64 22.88 6.34
CA GLY A 241 -16.46 24.25 5.86
C GLY A 241 -16.80 24.42 4.37
N ARG A 242 -17.34 25.59 4.05
CA ARG A 242 -17.72 26.02 2.70
C ARG A 242 -16.61 25.83 1.64
N PRO A 243 -15.31 26.14 1.93
CA PRO A 243 -14.25 25.97 0.93
C PRO A 243 -14.09 24.52 0.45
N LEU A 244 -14.29 23.54 1.33
CA LEU A 244 -14.15 22.12 1.01
C LEU A 244 -15.35 21.62 0.18
N ALA A 245 -16.57 22.04 0.54
CA ALA A 245 -17.77 21.78 -0.24
C ALA A 245 -17.64 22.33 -1.67
N ILE A 246 -17.19 23.59 -1.83
CA ILE A 246 -16.97 24.21 -3.15
C ILE A 246 -15.90 23.47 -3.96
N ALA A 247 -14.84 22.97 -3.32
CA ALA A 247 -13.82 22.19 -4.01
C ALA A 247 -14.36 20.84 -4.51
N ALA A 248 -15.18 20.17 -3.70
CA ALA A 248 -15.88 18.94 -4.07
C ALA A 248 -16.85 19.18 -5.23
N THR A 249 -17.74 20.19 -5.11
CA THR A 249 -18.75 20.51 -6.11
C THR A 249 -18.19 21.07 -7.41
N ARG A 250 -16.93 21.52 -7.44
CA ARG A 250 -16.22 21.90 -8.68
C ARG A 250 -15.38 20.77 -9.29
N GLY A 251 -15.38 19.59 -8.68
CA GLY A 251 -14.58 18.46 -9.15
C GLY A 251 -13.06 18.67 -9.00
N ARG A 252 -12.65 19.55 -8.08
CA ARG A 252 -11.23 19.84 -7.79
C ARG A 252 -10.63 18.88 -6.76
N LEU A 253 -11.45 18.05 -6.13
CA LEU A 253 -11.03 16.96 -5.26
C LEU A 253 -11.04 15.64 -6.04
N PHE A 254 -10.05 14.79 -5.80
CA PHE A 254 -9.94 13.46 -6.40
C PHE A 254 -9.35 12.48 -5.39
N ILE A 255 -9.61 11.19 -5.53
CA ILE A 255 -8.98 10.17 -4.69
C ILE A 255 -7.72 9.66 -5.39
N GLN A 256 -6.56 9.83 -4.74
CA GLN A 256 -5.31 9.27 -5.21
C GLN A 256 -5.43 7.74 -5.27
N GLY A 257 -5.23 7.16 -6.47
CA GLY A 257 -5.47 5.74 -6.73
C GLY A 257 -6.59 5.44 -7.74
N VAL A 258 -7.35 6.44 -8.19
CA VAL A 258 -8.16 6.40 -9.42
C VAL A 258 -7.80 7.63 -10.24
N GLU A 259 -7.04 7.48 -11.33
CA GLU A 259 -6.76 8.63 -12.19
C GLU A 259 -8.03 9.11 -12.91
N PRO A 260 -8.37 10.40 -12.84
CA PRO A 260 -9.31 11.02 -13.77
C PRO A 260 -8.62 11.21 -15.11
N ARG A 261 -9.24 10.71 -16.18
CA ARG A 261 -8.82 10.97 -17.56
C ARG A 261 -8.82 12.48 -17.81
N VAL A 262 -7.64 13.09 -17.87
CA VAL A 262 -7.51 14.45 -18.41
C VAL A 262 -7.82 14.35 -19.90
N ALA A 263 -8.96 14.90 -20.31
CA ALA A 263 -9.27 15.06 -21.72
C ALA A 263 -8.18 15.95 -22.35
N ARG A 264 -7.30 15.33 -23.12
CA ARG A 264 -6.30 16.02 -23.94
C ARG A 264 -7.08 16.97 -24.89
N PRO A 265 -6.69 18.25 -25.03
CA PRO A 265 -7.27 19.11 -26.07
C PRO A 265 -7.04 18.43 -27.42
N ALA A 266 -8.08 18.37 -28.25
CA ALA A 266 -7.97 17.77 -29.58
C ALA A 266 -6.83 18.47 -30.35
N PRO A 267 -5.93 17.73 -31.02
CA PRO A 267 -4.92 18.34 -31.88
C PRO A 267 -5.61 19.11 -33.02
N PRO A 268 -5.03 20.24 -33.48
CA PRO A 268 -5.58 20.99 -34.60
C PRO A 268 -5.53 20.13 -35.88
N SER A 269 -6.64 20.12 -36.61
CA SER A 269 -6.75 19.43 -37.89
C SER A 269 -5.67 19.92 -38.89
N PRO A 270 -5.10 19.03 -39.72
CA PRO A 270 -4.15 19.42 -40.75
C PRO A 270 -4.81 20.33 -41.80
N PRO A 271 -4.05 21.21 -42.48
CA PRO A 271 -4.60 22.16 -43.45
C PRO A 271 -5.14 21.45 -44.70
N GLU A 272 -6.32 21.88 -45.14
CA GLU A 272 -6.98 21.44 -46.38
C GLU A 272 -6.04 21.60 -47.58
N ALA A 273 -5.75 20.48 -48.25
CA ALA A 273 -5.26 20.49 -49.62
C ALA A 273 -6.46 20.63 -50.58
N GLY A 274 -6.37 21.61 -51.48
CA GLY A 274 -7.37 21.93 -52.50
C GLY A 274 -7.64 20.82 -53.53
N PRO A 275 -8.53 21.08 -54.49
CA PRO A 275 -9.62 20.18 -54.86
C PRO A 275 -9.25 19.19 -55.96
N ARG A 276 -9.78 17.97 -55.90
CA ARG A 276 -9.85 17.12 -57.09
C ARG A 276 -11.07 16.18 -57.12
N ALA A 277 -11.93 16.51 -58.09
CA ALA A 277 -12.77 15.66 -58.94
C ALA A 277 -13.83 14.74 -58.30
N GLU A 278 -15.08 15.15 -58.48
CA GLU A 278 -16.30 14.34 -58.34
C GLU A 278 -16.28 13.07 -59.21
N PRO A 279 -16.83 11.94 -58.71
CA PRO A 279 -17.39 10.89 -59.55
C PRO A 279 -18.91 11.03 -59.70
N ARG A 280 -19.36 10.83 -60.94
CA ARG A 280 -20.75 10.85 -61.42
C ARG A 280 -21.66 9.79 -60.75
N PRO A 281 -22.99 9.99 -60.74
CA PRO A 281 -23.96 9.11 -60.08
C PRO A 281 -24.42 7.95 -60.99
N VAL A 282 -24.84 6.85 -60.37
CA VAL A 282 -25.57 5.73 -61.02
C VAL A 282 -26.88 5.51 -60.22
N PRO A 283 -28.03 5.29 -60.86
CA PRO A 283 -29.33 5.60 -60.28
C PRO A 283 -30.00 4.38 -59.63
N THR A 284 -30.75 4.61 -58.55
CA THR A 284 -31.75 3.65 -58.05
C THR A 284 -33.07 4.35 -57.78
N ALA A 285 -34.12 3.62 -58.12
CA ALA A 285 -35.46 4.09 -58.44
C ALA A 285 -36.31 4.46 -57.22
N HIS A 286 -37.21 5.43 -57.44
CA HIS A 286 -38.36 5.68 -56.59
C HIS A 286 -39.36 4.52 -56.66
N VAL A 287 -39.75 3.99 -55.49
CA VAL A 287 -41.02 3.28 -55.29
C VAL A 287 -41.69 3.84 -54.03
N ALA A 288 -43.01 4.01 -54.13
CA ALA A 288 -43.95 4.73 -53.27
C ALA A 288 -44.12 4.15 -51.83
N PRO A 289 -44.74 4.91 -50.89
CA PRO A 289 -44.83 4.53 -49.48
C PRO A 289 -46.09 3.70 -49.15
N PRO A 290 -46.04 2.82 -48.13
CA PRO A 290 -47.21 2.35 -47.40
C PRO A 290 -47.27 2.90 -45.94
N PRO A 291 -48.42 2.74 -45.24
CA PRO A 291 -48.99 3.78 -44.38
C PRO A 291 -48.54 3.76 -42.91
N SER A 292 -48.84 4.86 -42.23
CA SER A 292 -48.62 5.13 -40.80
C SER A 292 -49.01 3.99 -39.87
N ALA A 293 -48.06 3.57 -39.03
CA ALA A 293 -48.31 2.69 -37.90
C ALA A 293 -49.03 3.43 -36.75
N PRO A 294 -49.89 2.76 -35.96
CA PRO A 294 -50.61 3.36 -34.83
C PRO A 294 -49.67 3.58 -33.63
N PRO A 295 -50.06 4.45 -32.66
CA PRO A 295 -49.23 4.75 -31.50
C PRO A 295 -49.08 3.54 -30.55
N PRO A 296 -47.98 3.48 -29.78
CA PRO A 296 -47.72 2.38 -28.85
C PRO A 296 -48.72 2.38 -27.67
N PRO A 297 -49.02 1.22 -27.07
CA PRO A 297 -49.89 1.12 -25.91
C PRO A 297 -49.23 1.70 -24.64
N PRO A 298 -50.04 2.13 -23.64
CA PRO A 298 -49.52 2.65 -22.38
C PRO A 298 -48.85 1.56 -21.53
N PRO A 299 -47.92 1.93 -20.62
CA PRO A 299 -47.22 0.98 -19.77
C PRO A 299 -48.17 0.30 -18.77
N PRO A 300 -47.87 -0.94 -18.32
CA PRO A 300 -48.70 -1.63 -17.35
C PRO A 300 -48.63 -0.98 -15.96
N ALA A 301 -49.75 -1.03 -15.24
CA ALA A 301 -49.89 -0.54 -13.88
C ALA A 301 -48.98 -1.29 -12.89
N PRO A 302 -48.55 -0.64 -11.79
CA PRO A 302 -47.74 -1.29 -10.76
C PRO A 302 -48.55 -2.38 -10.05
N PRO A 303 -47.89 -3.46 -9.56
CA PRO A 303 -48.56 -4.47 -8.76
C PRO A 303 -49.02 -3.88 -7.41
N PRO A 304 -50.05 -4.46 -6.77
CA PRO A 304 -50.55 -3.95 -5.50
C PRO A 304 -49.51 -4.16 -4.39
N MET A 305 -49.38 -3.14 -3.54
CA MET A 305 -48.64 -3.22 -2.28
C MET A 305 -49.19 -4.37 -1.43
N VAL A 306 -48.34 -5.35 -1.15
CA VAL A 306 -48.52 -6.26 -0.01
C VAL A 306 -47.73 -5.64 1.14
N GLU A 307 -48.44 -5.24 2.20
CA GLU A 307 -47.83 -4.87 3.48
C GLU A 307 -46.99 -6.05 4.01
N PRO A 308 -45.71 -5.86 4.34
CA PRO A 308 -45.00 -6.85 5.12
C PRO A 308 -45.45 -6.70 6.57
N ALA A 309 -46.26 -7.66 7.02
CA ALA A 309 -46.48 -7.92 8.43
C ALA A 309 -45.11 -8.16 9.10
N ALA A 310 -44.93 -7.53 10.25
CA ALA A 310 -43.77 -7.67 11.12
C ALA A 310 -43.50 -9.16 11.42
N ALA A 311 -42.46 -9.70 10.79
CA ALA A 311 -41.87 -10.97 11.17
C ALA A 311 -40.45 -10.66 11.68
N SER A 312 -40.26 -10.95 12.96
CA SER A 312 -39.02 -10.79 13.70
C SER A 312 -37.83 -11.37 12.92
N PHE A 313 -36.90 -10.51 12.53
CA PHE A 313 -35.61 -10.90 12.00
C PHE A 313 -34.84 -11.68 13.07
N ARG A 314 -34.82 -13.00 12.90
CA ARG A 314 -33.79 -13.85 13.49
C ARG A 314 -32.62 -13.83 12.50
N PRO A 315 -31.40 -13.44 12.89
CA PRO A 315 -30.28 -13.46 11.97
C PRO A 315 -30.05 -14.91 11.54
N THR A 316 -30.21 -15.19 10.25
CA THR A 316 -29.74 -16.43 9.64
C THR A 316 -28.22 -16.42 9.67
N HIS A 317 -27.61 -17.53 10.12
CA HIS A 317 -26.18 -17.88 10.18
C HIS A 317 -25.33 -17.61 8.91
N ALA A 318 -25.85 -16.95 7.88
CA ALA A 318 -25.20 -16.73 6.59
C ALA A 318 -24.16 -15.58 6.59
N GLU A 319 -24.25 -14.61 7.50
CA GLU A 319 -23.28 -13.49 7.56
C GLU A 319 -22.01 -13.82 8.37
N GLU A 320 -22.07 -14.81 9.26
CA GLU A 320 -20.92 -15.25 10.06
C GLU A 320 -19.94 -16.12 9.22
N GLU A 321 -20.44 -16.77 8.17
CA GLU A 321 -19.63 -17.47 7.16
C GLU A 321 -18.93 -16.54 6.15
N ALA A 322 -19.18 -15.22 6.19
CA ALA A 322 -18.54 -14.27 5.28
C ALA A 322 -17.13 -13.86 5.73
N SER A 323 -16.78 -14.07 7.00
CA SER A 323 -15.46 -13.70 7.57
C SER A 323 -14.56 -14.90 7.91
N ALA A 324 -15.08 -16.13 7.86
CA ALA A 324 -14.24 -17.31 7.91
C ALA A 324 -13.63 -17.58 6.51
N PRO A 325 -12.33 -17.89 6.40
CA PRO A 325 -11.78 -18.31 5.12
C PRO A 325 -12.47 -19.60 4.64
N PRO A 326 -12.98 -19.66 3.41
CA PRO A 326 -13.83 -20.76 2.96
C PRO A 326 -13.07 -22.09 2.95
N SER A 327 -13.78 -23.17 3.25
CA SER A 327 -13.37 -24.54 2.95
C SER A 327 -13.14 -24.63 1.43
N PRO A 328 -11.95 -25.03 0.95
CA PRO A 328 -11.69 -25.03 -0.48
C PRO A 328 -12.59 -26.05 -1.19
N ASP A 329 -13.25 -25.64 -2.28
CA ASP A 329 -13.84 -26.61 -3.21
C ASP A 329 -12.75 -27.63 -3.59
N PRO A 330 -13.01 -28.95 -3.48
CA PRO A 330 -11.99 -29.97 -3.73
C PRO A 330 -11.38 -29.88 -5.14
N ARG A 331 -12.11 -29.33 -6.13
CA ARG A 331 -11.60 -29.07 -7.48
C ARG A 331 -10.60 -27.92 -7.49
N ALA A 332 -10.83 -26.88 -6.70
CA ALA A 332 -9.91 -25.77 -6.55
C ALA A 332 -8.60 -26.22 -5.87
N ALA A 333 -8.68 -27.14 -4.91
CA ALA A 333 -7.49 -27.72 -4.27
C ALA A 333 -6.57 -28.47 -5.25
N ALA A 334 -7.08 -28.90 -6.41
CA ALA A 334 -6.28 -29.55 -7.45
C ALA A 334 -5.49 -28.55 -8.33
N VAL A 335 -5.71 -27.24 -8.19
CA VAL A 335 -4.96 -26.19 -8.90
C VAL A 335 -3.70 -25.86 -8.09
N PRO A 336 -2.48 -26.27 -8.50
CA PRO A 336 -1.32 -26.27 -7.60
C PRO A 336 -0.94 -24.90 -7.07
N TRP A 337 -0.82 -23.90 -7.95
CA TRP A 337 -0.44 -22.55 -7.54
C TRP A 337 -1.47 -21.91 -6.61
N TRP A 338 -2.76 -22.15 -6.88
CA TRP A 338 -3.85 -21.61 -6.09
C TRP A 338 -3.93 -22.28 -4.73
N ALA A 339 -3.81 -23.61 -4.67
CA ALA A 339 -3.86 -24.36 -3.42
C ALA A 339 -2.75 -23.90 -2.46
N ALA A 340 -1.52 -23.73 -2.97
CA ALA A 340 -0.39 -23.23 -2.19
C ALA A 340 -0.60 -21.78 -1.74
N ALA A 341 -0.91 -20.86 -2.67
CA ALA A 341 -1.09 -19.44 -2.38
C ALA A 341 -2.26 -19.20 -1.40
N SER A 342 -3.42 -19.82 -1.64
CA SER A 342 -4.59 -19.67 -0.78
C SER A 342 -4.42 -20.35 0.59
N GLY A 343 -3.66 -21.45 0.67
CA GLY A 343 -3.26 -22.06 1.94
C GLY A 343 -2.39 -21.12 2.77
N ALA A 344 -1.34 -20.57 2.16
CA ALA A 344 -0.46 -19.59 2.81
C ALA A 344 -1.19 -18.31 3.20
N TRP A 345 -2.09 -17.83 2.34
CA TRP A 345 -2.90 -16.63 2.62
C TRP A 345 -3.75 -16.80 3.88
N ARG A 346 -4.44 -17.94 4.02
CA ARG A 346 -5.26 -18.26 5.20
C ARG A 346 -4.42 -18.40 6.46
N ALA A 347 -3.30 -19.11 6.38
CA ALA A 347 -2.37 -19.27 7.49
C ALA A 347 -1.76 -17.94 7.95
N TRP A 348 -1.44 -17.05 7.01
CA TRP A 348 -0.96 -15.72 7.34
C TRP A 348 -2.07 -14.84 7.94
N LYS A 349 -3.29 -14.83 7.38
CA LYS A 349 -4.42 -14.08 7.96
C LYS A 349 -4.71 -14.49 9.40
N SER A 350 -4.64 -15.78 9.72
CA SER A 350 -4.84 -16.26 11.09
C SER A 350 -3.68 -15.91 12.04
N SER A 351 -2.49 -15.62 11.52
CA SER A 351 -1.33 -15.24 12.34
C SER A 351 -1.37 -13.80 12.86
N GLY A 352 -2.18 -12.91 12.26
CA GLY A 352 -2.23 -11.48 12.59
C GLY A 352 -0.96 -10.69 12.23
N MET A 353 -0.03 -11.30 11.49
CA MET A 353 1.24 -10.67 11.09
C MET A 353 1.00 -9.56 10.06
N ALA A 354 1.71 -8.44 10.20
CA ALA A 354 1.63 -7.34 9.23
C ALA A 354 2.11 -7.78 7.83
N THR A 355 1.39 -7.37 6.77
CA THR A 355 1.66 -7.77 5.37
C THR A 355 3.10 -7.49 4.96
N ALA A 356 3.67 -6.33 5.33
CA ALA A 356 5.05 -5.98 4.98
C ALA A 356 6.09 -6.94 5.58
N HIS A 357 5.86 -7.44 6.81
CA HIS A 357 6.76 -8.40 7.44
C HIS A 357 6.66 -9.76 6.74
N ALA A 358 5.45 -10.21 6.46
CA ALA A 358 5.20 -11.48 5.78
C ALA A 358 5.80 -11.47 4.36
N LEU A 359 5.60 -10.38 3.61
CA LEU A 359 6.22 -10.17 2.30
C LEU A 359 7.75 -10.23 2.36
N ARG A 360 8.37 -9.55 3.33
CA ARG A 360 9.84 -9.60 3.51
C ARG A 360 10.30 -11.02 3.83
N ALA A 361 9.56 -11.76 4.65
CA ALA A 361 9.90 -13.14 4.97
C ALA A 361 9.85 -14.04 3.72
N GLU A 362 8.85 -13.84 2.84
CA GLU A 362 8.76 -14.58 1.58
C GLU A 362 9.86 -14.18 0.59
N LEU A 363 10.17 -12.89 0.44
CA LEU A 363 11.25 -12.44 -0.44
C LEU A 363 12.64 -12.87 0.05
N ALA A 364 12.82 -13.03 1.36
CA ALA A 364 14.06 -13.59 1.91
C ALA A 364 14.24 -15.08 1.53
N LYS A 365 13.15 -15.84 1.41
CA LYS A 365 13.16 -17.25 0.97
C LYS A 365 13.24 -17.36 -0.55
N HIS A 366 12.51 -16.50 -1.25
CA HIS A 366 12.30 -16.54 -2.68
C HIS A 366 12.56 -15.15 -3.31
N PRO A 367 13.82 -14.72 -3.48
CA PRO A 367 14.15 -13.38 -3.97
C PRO A 367 13.61 -13.07 -5.37
N TYR A 368 13.35 -14.10 -6.17
CA TYR A 368 12.79 -14.03 -7.52
C TYR A 368 11.26 -14.23 -7.55
N LEU A 369 10.55 -14.12 -6.42
CA LEU A 369 9.10 -14.31 -6.35
C LEU A 369 8.36 -13.59 -7.49
N LEU A 370 8.64 -12.30 -7.71
CA LEU A 370 7.95 -11.50 -8.72
C LEU A 370 8.44 -11.75 -10.16
N SER A 371 9.45 -12.58 -10.38
CA SER A 371 9.99 -12.88 -11.71
C SER A 371 9.25 -14.02 -12.42
N VAL A 372 8.48 -14.83 -11.70
CA VAL A 372 7.83 -16.05 -12.23
C VAL A 372 6.32 -15.84 -12.31
N PRO A 373 5.63 -16.10 -13.43
CA PRO A 373 4.17 -15.97 -13.48
C PRO A 373 3.47 -16.82 -12.41
N ILE A 374 2.46 -16.28 -11.72
CA ILE A 374 1.75 -17.00 -10.64
C ILE A 374 1.25 -18.38 -11.09
N GLN A 375 0.79 -18.51 -12.34
CA GLN A 375 0.29 -19.77 -12.89
C GLN A 375 1.37 -20.86 -13.03
N GLN A 376 2.63 -20.46 -13.15
CA GLN A 376 3.81 -21.33 -13.28
C GLN A 376 4.55 -21.51 -11.95
N SER A 377 4.21 -20.72 -10.92
CA SER A 377 4.91 -20.72 -9.63
C SER A 377 4.90 -22.07 -8.91
N GLY A 378 3.96 -22.96 -9.22
CA GLY A 378 3.91 -24.32 -8.69
C GLY A 378 5.05 -25.22 -9.18
N ASP A 379 5.71 -24.87 -10.28
CA ASP A 379 6.82 -25.63 -10.86
C ASP A 379 8.18 -25.22 -10.26
N TYR A 380 8.20 -24.22 -9.36
CA TYR A 380 9.41 -23.66 -8.76
C TYR A 380 9.49 -24.00 -7.27
N ASP A 381 10.73 -24.21 -6.80
CA ASP A 381 11.06 -24.50 -5.40
C ASP A 381 10.25 -25.65 -4.82
N GLU A 382 10.06 -26.71 -5.61
CA GLU A 382 9.23 -27.86 -5.25
C GLU A 382 7.79 -27.44 -4.87
N GLY A 383 7.27 -26.42 -5.56
CA GLY A 383 5.93 -25.84 -5.34
C GLY A 383 5.85 -24.79 -4.24
N ARG A 384 6.94 -24.52 -3.52
CA ARG A 384 6.94 -23.54 -2.42
C ARG A 384 6.83 -22.09 -2.90
N LEU A 385 7.33 -21.78 -4.09
CA LEU A 385 7.26 -20.41 -4.63
C LEU A 385 5.80 -19.92 -4.73
N ALA A 386 4.89 -20.81 -5.11
CA ALA A 386 3.46 -20.50 -5.20
C ALA A 386 2.85 -20.05 -3.87
N ALA A 387 3.35 -20.54 -2.73
CA ALA A 387 2.87 -20.10 -1.42
C ALA A 387 3.11 -18.60 -1.22
N GLY A 388 4.27 -18.10 -1.64
CA GLY A 388 4.64 -16.68 -1.52
C GLY A 388 3.69 -15.74 -2.26
N TYR A 389 2.97 -16.23 -3.28
CA TYR A 389 1.97 -15.45 -4.02
C TYR A 389 0.72 -15.07 -3.23
N PHE A 390 0.59 -15.49 -1.96
CA PHE A 390 -0.46 -14.99 -1.08
C PHE A 390 -0.47 -13.45 -0.98
N VAL A 391 0.70 -12.80 -1.09
CA VAL A 391 0.81 -11.33 -1.06
C VAL A 391 0.08 -10.67 -2.23
N LEU A 392 0.05 -11.34 -3.40
CA LEU A 392 -0.69 -10.88 -4.57
C LEU A 392 -2.19 -11.12 -4.41
N LEU A 393 -2.58 -12.26 -3.82
CA LEU A 393 -3.98 -12.53 -3.48
C LEU A 393 -4.52 -11.49 -2.51
N ASP A 394 -3.75 -11.17 -1.46
CA ASP A 394 -4.10 -10.13 -0.49
C ASP A 394 -4.23 -8.76 -1.15
N HIS A 395 -3.30 -8.41 -2.04
CA HIS A 395 -3.36 -7.17 -2.80
C HIS A 395 -4.66 -7.06 -3.62
N VAL A 396 -5.05 -8.13 -4.32
CA VAL A 396 -6.29 -8.18 -5.12
C VAL A 396 -7.53 -8.08 -4.21
N GLU A 397 -7.56 -8.83 -3.11
CA GLU A 397 -8.67 -8.78 -2.14
C GLU A 397 -8.84 -7.37 -1.54
N ASN A 398 -7.73 -6.66 -1.29
CA ASN A 398 -7.76 -5.29 -0.78
C ASN A 398 -8.30 -4.29 -1.82
N GLN A 399 -8.30 -4.62 -3.12
CA GLN A 399 -8.94 -3.78 -4.15
C GLN A 399 -10.47 -3.88 -4.12
N SER A 400 -10.99 -5.05 -3.76
CA SER A 400 -12.41 -5.34 -3.73
C SER A 400 -12.68 -6.44 -2.70
N PRO A 401 -13.25 -6.11 -1.52
CA PRO A 401 -13.55 -7.10 -0.49
C PRO A 401 -14.42 -8.24 -1.01
N ALA A 402 -14.17 -9.46 -0.54
CA ALA A 402 -14.79 -10.72 -0.94
C ALA A 402 -14.59 -11.11 -2.42
N PHE A 403 -13.71 -10.41 -3.15
CA PHE A 403 -13.51 -10.66 -4.57
C PHE A 403 -12.94 -12.05 -4.85
N ILE A 404 -11.92 -12.49 -4.10
CA ILE A 404 -11.24 -13.74 -4.39
C ILE A 404 -12.21 -14.93 -4.25
N ARG A 405 -13.09 -14.92 -3.25
CA ARG A 405 -14.16 -15.92 -3.09
C ARG A 405 -15.13 -15.89 -4.27
N THR A 406 -15.66 -14.71 -4.61
CA THR A 406 -16.58 -14.54 -5.73
C THR A 406 -15.98 -15.01 -7.06
N ALA A 407 -14.69 -14.72 -7.29
CA ALA A 407 -13.98 -15.13 -8.47
C ALA A 407 -13.77 -16.66 -8.52
N LEU A 408 -13.52 -17.30 -7.38
CA LEU A 408 -13.40 -18.74 -7.29
C LEU A 408 -14.73 -19.43 -7.59
N ASP A 409 -15.82 -18.99 -6.94
CA ASP A 409 -17.16 -19.56 -7.14
C ASP A 409 -17.57 -19.46 -8.62
N GLN A 410 -17.34 -18.30 -9.23
CA GLN A 410 -17.59 -18.09 -10.65
C GLN A 410 -16.70 -18.98 -11.54
N ALA A 411 -15.41 -19.12 -11.22
CA ALA A 411 -14.51 -19.98 -12.00
C ALA A 411 -14.93 -21.46 -11.95
N VAL A 412 -15.35 -21.91 -10.77
CA VAL A 412 -15.84 -23.26 -10.50
C VAL A 412 -17.15 -23.53 -11.23
N GLU A 413 -18.11 -22.62 -11.13
CA GLU A 413 -19.40 -22.71 -11.83
C GLU A 413 -19.19 -22.81 -13.36
N GLN A 414 -18.33 -21.95 -13.90
CA GLN A 414 -17.99 -21.96 -15.33
C GLN A 414 -17.22 -23.21 -15.79
N ALA A 415 -16.56 -23.91 -14.87
CA ALA A 415 -15.78 -25.09 -15.20
C ALA A 415 -16.62 -26.38 -15.18
N GLY A 416 -17.79 -26.37 -14.52
CA GLY A 416 -18.69 -27.53 -14.44
C GLY A 416 -18.13 -28.70 -13.60
N GLU A 417 -18.80 -29.86 -13.65
CA GLU A 417 -18.52 -31.00 -12.77
C GLU A 417 -17.18 -31.71 -13.04
N SER A 418 -16.69 -31.71 -14.28
CA SER A 418 -15.44 -32.36 -14.70
C SER A 418 -14.34 -31.32 -15.03
N ALA A 419 -14.17 -30.33 -14.15
CA ALA A 419 -13.22 -29.24 -14.36
C ALA A 419 -11.77 -29.74 -14.35
N ASP A 420 -11.08 -29.64 -15.50
CA ASP A 420 -9.62 -29.74 -15.56
C ASP A 420 -8.98 -28.67 -14.67
N PRO A 421 -8.11 -29.02 -13.70
CA PRO A 421 -7.47 -28.05 -12.81
C PRO A 421 -6.71 -26.95 -13.54
N ARG A 422 -6.11 -27.23 -14.71
CA ARG A 422 -5.42 -26.19 -15.49
C ARG A 422 -6.41 -25.18 -16.08
N ALA A 423 -7.53 -25.66 -16.63
CA ALA A 423 -8.59 -24.79 -17.10
C ALA A 423 -9.20 -23.94 -15.97
N LEU A 424 -9.45 -24.54 -14.79
CA LEU A 424 -9.95 -23.82 -13.62
C LEU A 424 -8.97 -22.73 -13.15
N GLY A 425 -7.69 -23.07 -13.01
CA GLY A 425 -6.64 -22.11 -12.66
C GLY A 425 -6.50 -20.99 -13.69
N THR A 426 -6.67 -21.28 -14.98
CA THR A 426 -6.65 -20.27 -16.04
C THR A 426 -7.82 -19.30 -15.91
N ARG A 427 -9.04 -19.81 -15.66
CA ARG A 427 -10.22 -18.97 -15.46
C ARG A 427 -10.09 -18.07 -14.24
N LEU A 428 -9.64 -18.63 -13.11
CA LEU A 428 -9.43 -17.88 -11.88
C LEU A 428 -8.43 -16.73 -12.10
N TYR A 429 -7.31 -17.01 -12.74
CA TYR A 429 -6.33 -15.98 -13.10
C TYR A 429 -6.92 -14.88 -14.00
N VAL A 430 -7.67 -15.24 -15.04
CA VAL A 430 -8.34 -14.26 -15.92
C VAL A 430 -9.32 -13.38 -15.13
N LEU A 431 -10.07 -13.96 -14.18
CA LEU A 431 -10.97 -13.18 -13.32
C LEU A 431 -10.18 -12.21 -12.43
N MET A 432 -9.09 -12.64 -11.80
CA MET A 432 -8.23 -11.75 -11.00
C MET A 432 -7.67 -10.57 -11.82
N VAL A 433 -7.19 -10.84 -13.03
CA VAL A 433 -6.69 -9.81 -13.95
C VAL A 433 -7.77 -8.82 -14.34
N THR A 434 -8.92 -9.33 -14.77
CA THR A 434 -9.94 -8.51 -15.44
C THR A 434 -10.93 -7.90 -14.45
N LYS A 435 -11.52 -8.72 -13.58
CA LYS A 435 -12.54 -8.31 -12.60
C LYS A 435 -11.92 -7.85 -11.28
N GLY A 436 -10.81 -8.48 -10.86
CA GLY A 436 -10.06 -8.11 -9.66
C GLY A 436 -9.16 -6.89 -9.84
N LYS A 437 -9.19 -6.27 -11.03
CA LYS A 437 -8.40 -5.09 -11.40
C LYS A 437 -6.89 -5.26 -11.20
N LEU A 438 -6.40 -6.51 -11.23
CA LEU A 438 -4.98 -6.76 -11.01
C LEU A 438 -4.12 -6.11 -12.09
N ARG A 439 -4.56 -6.11 -13.36
CA ARG A 439 -3.84 -5.41 -14.44
C ARG A 439 -3.60 -3.92 -14.13
N GLN A 440 -4.60 -3.23 -13.57
CA GLN A 440 -4.48 -1.81 -13.25
C GLN A 440 -3.70 -1.56 -11.96
N SER A 441 -3.84 -2.45 -10.98
CA SER A 441 -3.27 -2.27 -9.64
C SER A 441 -1.88 -2.90 -9.45
N TYR A 442 -1.41 -3.73 -10.38
CA TYR A 442 -0.11 -4.39 -10.30
C TYR A 442 1.09 -3.44 -10.17
N PRO A 443 1.13 -2.29 -10.86
CA PRO A 443 2.21 -1.33 -10.61
C PRO A 443 2.22 -0.86 -9.14
N ASN A 444 1.07 -0.67 -8.50
CA ASN A 444 1.05 -0.28 -7.09
C ASN A 444 1.54 -1.42 -6.19
N PHE A 445 1.17 -2.67 -6.50
CA PHE A 445 1.71 -3.84 -5.83
C PHE A 445 3.26 -3.88 -5.91
N VAL A 446 3.84 -3.68 -7.10
CA VAL A 446 5.30 -3.64 -7.28
C VAL A 446 5.92 -2.49 -6.49
N ARG A 447 5.29 -1.31 -6.48
CA ARG A 447 5.75 -0.15 -5.71
C ARG A 447 5.84 -0.49 -4.22
N ASP A 448 4.80 -1.09 -3.66
CA ASP A 448 4.73 -1.45 -2.25
C ASP A 448 5.77 -2.52 -1.90
N VAL A 449 5.99 -3.48 -2.81
CA VAL A 449 7.05 -4.47 -2.67
C VAL A 449 8.43 -3.83 -2.61
N MET A 450 8.73 -2.90 -3.52
CA MET A 450 10.01 -2.21 -3.53
C MET A 450 10.24 -1.45 -2.21
N VAL A 451 9.23 -0.73 -1.72
CA VAL A 451 9.32 0.03 -0.46
C VAL A 451 9.51 -0.89 0.75
N ALA A 452 8.85 -2.04 0.76
CA ALA A 452 8.89 -2.95 1.89
C ALA A 452 10.18 -3.79 1.95
N ALA A 453 10.77 -4.16 0.81
CA ALA A 453 11.79 -5.20 0.74
C ALA A 453 13.18 -4.75 0.27
N ILE A 454 13.31 -3.60 -0.39
CA ILE A 454 14.61 -3.06 -0.78
C ILE A 454 15.12 -2.18 0.38
N PRO A 455 16.42 -2.12 0.67
CA PRO A 455 17.48 -2.97 0.12
C PRO A 455 17.52 -4.36 0.75
N ASN A 456 16.92 -4.55 1.92
CA ASN A 456 16.99 -5.77 2.70
C ASN A 456 15.56 -6.29 2.96
N PRO A 457 15.23 -7.57 2.72
CA PRO A 457 16.13 -8.64 2.24
C PRO A 457 16.62 -8.44 0.80
N GLY A 458 15.98 -7.55 0.04
CA GLY A 458 16.26 -7.33 -1.37
C GLY A 458 15.39 -8.17 -2.28
N VAL A 459 15.68 -8.09 -3.57
CA VAL A 459 15.04 -8.86 -4.63
C VAL A 459 16.13 -9.40 -5.55
N TRP A 460 15.84 -10.50 -6.24
CA TRP A 460 16.69 -10.98 -7.32
C TRP A 460 16.71 -9.94 -8.45
N VAL A 461 17.89 -9.72 -9.03
CA VAL A 461 18.13 -8.68 -10.04
C VAL A 461 18.72 -9.28 -11.30
N ASP A 462 18.31 -8.79 -12.45
CA ASP A 462 18.82 -9.25 -13.75
C ASP A 462 20.21 -8.66 -14.04
N GLY A 463 20.48 -7.45 -13.55
CA GLY A 463 21.78 -6.80 -13.68
C GLY A 463 21.90 -5.49 -12.93
N GLY A 464 23.07 -4.87 -13.01
CA GLY A 464 23.30 -3.59 -12.36
C GLY A 464 24.58 -2.90 -12.78
N VAL A 465 24.73 -1.66 -12.30
CA VAL A 465 25.92 -0.83 -12.52
C VAL A 465 26.43 -0.35 -11.16
N ILE A 466 27.73 -0.51 -10.90
CA ILE A 466 28.39 0.04 -9.72
C ILE A 466 29.40 1.07 -10.20
N GLU A 467 29.19 2.33 -9.83
CA GLU A 467 30.05 3.44 -10.26
C GLU A 467 30.99 3.88 -9.14
N SER A 468 32.29 3.90 -9.44
CA SER A 468 33.35 4.43 -8.56
C SER A 468 34.21 5.45 -9.32
N ASP A 469 35.13 6.12 -8.65
CA ASP A 469 36.06 7.03 -9.33
C ASP A 469 37.05 6.29 -10.23
N ALA A 470 37.45 5.07 -9.85
CA ALA A 470 38.43 4.26 -10.57
C ALA A 470 37.83 3.51 -11.76
N GLU A 471 36.64 2.96 -11.60
CA GLU A 471 36.00 2.05 -12.56
C GLU A 471 34.48 2.09 -12.52
N THR A 472 33.86 1.61 -13.60
CA THR A 472 32.44 1.29 -13.70
C THR A 472 32.30 -0.23 -13.83
N VAL A 473 31.67 -0.88 -12.85
CA VAL A 473 31.44 -2.33 -12.90
C VAL A 473 30.01 -2.60 -13.37
N VAL A 474 29.88 -3.31 -14.48
CA VAL A 474 28.59 -3.78 -15.01
C VAL A 474 28.39 -5.23 -14.59
N VAL A 475 27.27 -5.51 -13.93
CA VAL A 475 26.89 -6.83 -13.40
C VAL A 475 25.73 -7.39 -14.22
N THR A 476 25.80 -8.66 -14.60
CA THR A 476 24.80 -9.38 -15.40
C THR A 476 24.71 -10.84 -14.97
N HIS A 477 23.61 -11.53 -15.29
CA HIS A 477 23.51 -12.98 -15.11
C HIS A 477 23.68 -13.71 -16.45
N PRO A 478 24.63 -14.65 -16.58
CA PRO A 478 24.93 -15.30 -17.85
C PRO A 478 23.92 -16.38 -18.25
N GLY A 479 23.26 -17.05 -17.29
CA GLY A 479 22.42 -18.22 -17.57
C GLY A 479 20.97 -17.90 -17.92
N HIS A 480 20.55 -16.63 -17.92
CA HIS A 480 19.17 -16.16 -18.11
C HIS A 480 18.11 -16.90 -17.25
N THR A 481 18.57 -17.69 -16.27
CA THR A 481 17.73 -18.58 -15.49
C THR A 481 17.22 -17.81 -14.29
N ILE A 482 15.90 -17.82 -14.10
CA ILE A 482 15.28 -17.09 -13.00
C ILE A 482 15.77 -17.66 -11.67
N GLY A 483 16.27 -16.77 -10.81
CA GLY A 483 16.77 -17.14 -9.48
C GLY A 483 18.21 -17.63 -9.44
N GLU A 484 18.92 -17.64 -10.58
CA GLU A 484 20.35 -17.90 -10.60
C GLU A 484 21.12 -16.87 -9.74
N THR A 485 22.08 -17.34 -8.95
CA THR A 485 22.90 -16.48 -8.08
C THR A 485 24.26 -16.15 -8.68
N ALA A 486 24.63 -16.79 -9.79
CA ALA A 486 25.91 -16.58 -10.45
C ALA A 486 25.90 -15.26 -11.23
N GLU A 487 26.78 -14.35 -10.84
CA GLU A 487 26.95 -13.05 -11.49
C GLU A 487 28.20 -13.05 -12.38
N ALA A 488 28.07 -12.43 -13.55
CA ALA A 488 29.18 -12.05 -14.42
C ALA A 488 29.42 -10.54 -14.29
N THR A 489 30.65 -10.16 -13.97
CA THR A 489 31.06 -8.76 -13.79
C THR A 489 32.04 -8.33 -14.88
N ARG A 490 31.82 -7.16 -15.46
CA ARG A 490 32.77 -6.49 -16.37
C ARG A 490 33.18 -5.15 -15.78
N SER A 491 34.47 -5.02 -15.44
CA SER A 491 35.05 -3.74 -15.03
C SER A 491 35.47 -2.92 -16.25
N LEU A 492 35.08 -1.65 -16.26
CA LEU A 492 35.41 -0.66 -17.28
C LEU A 492 36.24 0.45 -16.63
N THR A 493 37.47 0.66 -17.09
CA THR A 493 38.38 1.69 -16.59
C THR A 493 38.55 2.85 -17.59
N GLU A 494 38.42 2.57 -18.88
CA GLU A 494 38.52 3.55 -19.95
C GLU A 494 37.35 4.55 -19.93
N GLN A 495 37.66 5.85 -19.85
CA GLN A 495 36.67 6.89 -19.61
C GLN A 495 35.54 6.92 -20.67
N THR A 496 35.87 6.65 -21.93
CA THR A 496 34.89 6.59 -23.02
C THR A 496 33.88 5.46 -22.82
N GLU A 497 34.33 4.30 -22.33
CA GLU A 497 33.47 3.14 -22.09
C GLU A 497 32.63 3.32 -20.82
N ARG A 498 33.22 3.95 -19.80
CA ARG A 498 32.53 4.29 -18.54
C ARG A 498 31.37 5.28 -18.75
N LEU A 499 31.56 6.28 -19.61
CA LEU A 499 30.52 7.29 -19.92
C LEU A 499 29.51 6.84 -20.98
N ALA A 500 29.71 5.65 -21.56
CA ALA A 500 28.81 5.07 -22.55
C ALA A 500 27.49 4.62 -21.92
N GLU A 501 26.49 4.40 -22.77
CA GLU A 501 25.22 3.82 -22.34
C GLU A 501 25.35 2.30 -22.12
N HIS A 502 25.01 1.85 -20.92
CA HIS A 502 24.92 0.44 -20.56
C HIS A 502 23.51 -0.06 -20.86
N ARG A 503 23.41 -1.08 -21.72
CA ARG A 503 22.14 -1.63 -22.21
C ARG A 503 21.89 -3.01 -21.64
N PHE A 504 20.67 -3.25 -21.17
CA PHE A 504 20.19 -4.54 -20.72
C PHE A 504 18.92 -4.88 -21.51
N ALA A 505 19.01 -5.88 -22.38
CA ALA A 505 17.86 -6.43 -23.10
C ALA A 505 17.35 -7.67 -22.35
N PHE A 506 16.05 -7.73 -22.09
CA PHE A 506 15.45 -8.80 -21.30
C PHE A 506 13.98 -8.99 -21.60
N THR A 507 13.49 -10.19 -21.26
CA THR A 507 12.10 -10.58 -21.42
C THR A 507 11.38 -10.55 -20.07
N VAL A 508 10.20 -9.94 -20.05
CA VAL A 508 9.32 -9.88 -18.88
C VAL A 508 8.04 -10.65 -19.18
N ALA A 509 7.84 -11.76 -18.46
CA ALA A 509 6.67 -12.60 -18.58
C ALA A 509 5.38 -11.89 -18.12
N PRO A 510 4.18 -12.42 -18.41
CA PRO A 510 2.92 -11.80 -18.01
C PRO A 510 2.81 -11.62 -16.50
N MET A 511 2.38 -10.43 -16.06
CA MET A 511 2.17 -10.11 -14.64
C MET A 511 3.40 -10.38 -13.75
N THR A 512 4.62 -10.17 -14.28
CA THR A 512 5.87 -10.29 -13.54
C THR A 512 6.69 -9.00 -13.56
N THR A 513 7.80 -9.01 -12.84
CA THR A 513 8.69 -7.86 -12.66
C THR A 513 10.16 -8.30 -12.63
N ARG A 514 10.99 -7.56 -13.35
CA ARG A 514 12.45 -7.68 -13.36
C ARG A 514 13.08 -6.49 -12.64
N PHE A 515 14.22 -6.71 -12.00
CA PHE A 515 14.85 -5.69 -11.17
C PHE A 515 16.29 -5.41 -11.59
N PHE A 516 16.68 -4.15 -11.50
CA PHE A 516 18.04 -3.68 -11.77
C PHE A 516 18.48 -2.69 -10.69
N TYR A 517 19.78 -2.48 -10.57
CA TYR A 517 20.29 -1.44 -9.67
C TYR A 517 21.38 -0.58 -10.29
N VAL A 518 21.53 0.63 -9.75
CA VAL A 518 22.73 1.46 -9.87
C VAL A 518 23.21 1.79 -8.47
N LYS A 519 24.44 1.42 -8.11
CA LYS A 519 25.00 1.65 -6.78
C LYS A 519 26.24 2.51 -6.88
N ARG A 520 26.54 3.25 -5.81
CA ARG A 520 27.86 3.87 -5.65
C ARG A 520 28.87 2.86 -5.13
N GLY A 521 30.06 2.87 -5.72
CA GLY A 521 31.30 2.43 -5.08
C GLY A 521 31.96 3.60 -4.36
N GLU A 522 33.29 3.66 -4.40
CA GLU A 522 34.05 4.79 -3.87
C GLU A 522 33.97 6.00 -4.81
N LEU A 523 33.22 7.02 -4.40
CA LEU A 523 33.02 8.26 -5.17
C LEU A 523 33.44 9.48 -4.35
N LYS A 524 34.36 10.30 -4.88
CA LYS A 524 34.73 11.61 -4.32
C LYS A 524 33.75 12.71 -4.66
N GLY A 525 32.97 12.55 -5.74
CA GLY A 525 32.02 13.54 -6.21
C GLY A 525 30.70 12.92 -6.70
N PRO A 526 29.62 13.71 -6.73
CA PRO A 526 28.30 13.25 -7.17
C PRO A 526 28.27 12.89 -8.66
N ARG A 527 27.40 11.94 -9.00
CA ARG A 527 27.13 11.50 -10.37
C ARG A 527 25.65 11.66 -10.71
N ASP A 528 25.37 11.97 -11.97
CA ASP A 528 24.02 11.97 -12.53
C ASP A 528 23.77 10.62 -13.20
N VAL A 529 22.62 10.02 -12.89
CA VAL A 529 22.18 8.75 -13.46
C VAL A 529 21.02 9.02 -14.40
N HIS A 530 21.16 8.62 -15.66
CA HIS A 530 20.06 8.62 -16.61
C HIS A 530 19.57 7.21 -16.85
N VAL A 531 18.25 7.04 -16.80
CA VAL A 531 17.56 5.77 -17.08
C VAL A 531 16.57 5.97 -18.21
N LYS A 532 16.67 5.14 -19.24
CA LYS A 532 15.66 5.06 -20.31
C LYS A 532 15.17 3.63 -20.41
N LEU A 533 13.87 3.48 -20.61
CA LEU A 533 13.25 2.18 -20.83
C LEU A 533 12.52 2.21 -22.16
N THR A 534 12.71 1.17 -22.95
CA THR A 534 11.94 0.96 -24.18
C THR A 534 11.25 -0.39 -24.17
N LEU A 535 10.09 -0.44 -24.80
CA LEU A 535 9.33 -1.65 -25.09
C LEU A 535 9.25 -1.76 -26.62
N ASN A 536 9.87 -2.79 -27.18
CA ASN A 536 9.98 -2.95 -28.64
C ASN A 536 10.56 -1.71 -29.36
N GLY A 537 11.50 -1.01 -28.73
CA GLY A 537 12.15 0.19 -29.28
C GLY A 537 11.40 1.51 -29.00
N GLU A 538 10.16 1.46 -28.54
CA GLU A 538 9.38 2.65 -28.19
C GLU A 538 9.54 3.01 -26.70
N PRO A 539 9.59 4.30 -26.32
CA PRO A 539 9.67 4.68 -24.91
C PRO A 539 8.57 4.08 -24.05
N SER A 540 8.93 3.64 -22.84
CA SER A 540 8.01 3.02 -21.91
C SER A 540 8.17 3.59 -20.50
N ASP A 541 7.05 3.75 -19.80
CA ASP A 541 6.96 4.14 -18.40
C ASP A 541 6.65 2.96 -17.47
N ALA A 542 6.72 1.73 -17.98
CA ALA A 542 6.38 0.49 -17.27
C ALA A 542 7.47 0.06 -16.26
N ALA A 543 7.95 1.03 -15.47
CA ALA A 543 8.91 0.81 -14.42
C ALA A 543 8.74 1.76 -13.22
N TRP A 544 9.28 1.35 -12.08
CA TRP A 544 9.48 2.19 -10.90
C TRP A 544 10.95 2.43 -10.63
N LEU A 545 11.29 3.66 -10.26
CA LEU A 545 12.61 4.13 -9.88
C LEU A 545 12.62 4.47 -8.39
N LEU A 546 13.42 3.75 -7.61
CA LEU A 546 13.52 3.89 -6.16
C LEU A 546 14.94 4.26 -5.73
N THR A 547 15.12 5.46 -5.18
CA THR A 547 16.42 5.92 -4.68
C THR A 547 16.55 5.68 -3.17
N LEU A 548 17.71 5.17 -2.75
CA LEU A 548 18.11 4.93 -1.35
C LEU A 548 18.92 6.11 -0.83
N ARG A 549 18.41 6.85 0.15
CA ARG A 549 19.17 7.96 0.73
C ARG A 549 20.43 7.47 1.43
N THR A 550 21.47 8.28 1.35
CA THR A 550 22.80 8.03 1.92
C THR A 550 22.86 8.14 3.44
N ASP A 551 21.95 8.89 4.04
CA ASP A 551 21.99 9.31 5.45
C ASP A 551 21.15 8.44 6.40
N HIS A 552 20.08 7.80 5.92
CA HIS A 552 19.11 7.14 6.82
C HIS A 552 18.56 5.79 6.36
N LEU A 553 19.09 5.15 5.30
CA LEU A 553 18.46 3.97 4.65
C LEU A 553 16.98 4.21 4.28
N LEU A 554 16.52 5.47 4.29
CA LEU A 554 15.18 5.87 3.91
C LEU A 554 15.11 5.96 2.39
N HIS A 555 13.97 5.55 1.87
CA HIS A 555 13.68 5.58 0.45
C HIS A 555 12.97 6.88 0.07
N ALA A 556 13.24 7.42 -1.12
CA ALA A 556 12.27 8.32 -1.74
C ALA A 556 11.07 7.50 -2.23
N SER A 557 9.87 8.09 -2.32
CA SER A 557 8.75 7.42 -2.98
C SER A 557 9.12 7.02 -4.41
N PRO A 558 8.88 5.77 -4.84
CA PRO A 558 9.19 5.34 -6.20
C PRO A 558 8.52 6.24 -7.24
N LYS A 559 9.24 6.55 -8.32
CA LYS A 559 8.78 7.41 -9.43
C LYS A 559 8.77 6.65 -10.75
N ARG A 560 7.83 6.98 -11.64
CA ARG A 560 7.82 6.47 -13.02
C ARG A 560 8.87 7.22 -13.85
N PRO A 561 9.58 6.56 -14.79
CA PRO A 561 10.34 7.27 -15.82
C PRO A 561 9.38 7.99 -16.78
N GLY A 562 9.80 9.15 -17.32
CA GLY A 562 9.06 9.84 -18.37
C GLY A 562 9.38 9.26 -19.76
N ALA A 563 8.74 9.79 -20.81
CA ALA A 563 8.98 9.35 -22.19
C ALA A 563 10.43 9.55 -22.66
N GLU A 564 11.12 10.58 -22.17
CA GLU A 564 12.55 10.80 -22.45
C GLU A 564 13.48 10.02 -21.49
N GLY A 565 12.89 9.19 -20.62
CA GLY A 565 13.55 8.57 -19.48
C GLY A 565 13.46 9.41 -18.20
N ALA A 566 14.37 9.15 -17.27
CA ALA A 566 14.53 9.89 -16.04
C ALA A 566 15.99 10.30 -15.85
N SER A 567 16.19 11.52 -15.33
CA SER A 567 17.49 12.03 -14.88
C SER A 567 17.45 12.16 -13.36
N LEU A 568 18.38 11.50 -12.68
CA LEU A 568 18.48 11.46 -11.23
C LEU A 568 19.85 12.03 -10.85
N GLU A 569 19.85 13.14 -10.13
CA GLU A 569 21.08 13.87 -9.79
C GLU A 569 21.59 13.48 -8.39
N GLY A 570 22.90 13.43 -8.24
CA GLY A 570 23.54 13.30 -6.93
C GLY A 570 23.69 11.86 -6.41
N LEU A 571 23.88 10.85 -7.27
CA LEU A 571 24.40 9.56 -6.83
C LEU A 571 25.75 9.77 -6.12
N GLY A 572 25.90 9.20 -4.92
CA GLY A 572 27.09 9.41 -4.09
C GLY A 572 26.92 10.50 -3.03
N GLN A 573 26.01 11.45 -3.25
CA GLN A 573 25.74 12.57 -2.35
C GLN A 573 24.32 12.51 -1.77
N SER A 574 23.30 12.61 -2.64
CA SER A 574 21.86 12.63 -2.31
C SER A 574 21.29 11.23 -2.10
N TYR A 575 21.81 10.23 -2.82
CA TYR A 575 21.41 8.84 -2.70
C TYR A 575 22.59 7.89 -2.96
N GLY A 576 22.58 6.74 -2.29
CA GLY A 576 23.64 5.73 -2.35
C GLY A 576 23.35 4.61 -3.36
N GLY A 577 22.08 4.45 -3.74
CA GLY A 577 21.67 3.48 -4.74
C GLY A 577 20.33 3.82 -5.36
N LEU A 578 20.12 3.31 -6.56
CA LEU A 578 18.90 3.37 -7.34
C LEU A 578 18.49 1.94 -7.66
N TRP A 579 17.22 1.62 -7.50
CA TRP A 579 16.63 0.38 -7.96
C TRP A 579 15.58 0.66 -9.03
N VAL A 580 15.56 -0.15 -10.06
CA VAL A 580 14.62 -0.08 -11.18
C VAL A 580 13.83 -1.36 -11.20
N ALA A 581 12.51 -1.29 -11.08
CA ALA A 581 11.61 -2.43 -11.23
C ALA A 581 10.83 -2.27 -12.53
N VAL A 582 11.07 -3.13 -13.51
CA VAL A 582 10.41 -3.12 -14.82
C VAL A 582 9.35 -4.21 -14.84
N PHE A 583 8.10 -3.86 -15.16
CA PHE A 583 6.97 -4.77 -15.04
C PHE A 583 6.16 -4.91 -16.31
N ASN A 584 5.58 -6.10 -16.51
CA ASN A 584 4.62 -6.38 -17.56
C ASN A 584 3.22 -6.52 -16.94
N VAL A 585 2.33 -5.57 -17.23
CA VAL A 585 0.93 -5.60 -16.77
C VAL A 585 0.01 -6.40 -17.69
N GLU A 586 0.53 -6.88 -18.83
CA GLU A 586 -0.30 -7.67 -19.73
C GLU A 586 -0.51 -9.08 -19.15
N PRO A 587 -1.74 -9.61 -19.20
CA PRO A 587 -2.06 -10.90 -18.59
C PRO A 587 -1.58 -12.10 -19.40
N ALA A 588 -1.17 -11.88 -20.64
CA ALA A 588 -0.60 -12.88 -21.51
C ALA A 588 0.43 -12.24 -22.43
N GLY A 589 1.36 -13.06 -22.91
CA GLY A 589 2.42 -12.64 -23.81
C GLY A 589 3.59 -11.97 -23.09
N ASP A 590 4.77 -12.50 -23.39
CA ASP A 590 6.02 -11.93 -22.95
C ASP A 590 6.27 -10.57 -23.62
N LYS A 591 6.96 -9.67 -22.91
CA LYS A 591 7.36 -8.35 -23.41
C LYS A 591 8.88 -8.24 -23.45
N GLN A 592 9.39 -7.72 -24.56
CA GLN A 592 10.82 -7.46 -24.73
C GLN A 592 11.11 -6.01 -24.38
N PHE A 593 11.87 -5.82 -23.32
CA PHE A 593 12.30 -4.51 -22.86
C PHE A 593 13.79 -4.32 -23.09
N GLU A 594 14.19 -3.07 -23.33
CA GLU A 594 15.58 -2.63 -23.22
C GLU A 594 15.66 -1.53 -22.17
N LEU A 595 16.44 -1.76 -21.12
CA LEU A 595 16.82 -0.77 -20.11
C LEU A 595 18.18 -0.20 -20.47
N VAL A 596 18.26 1.12 -20.57
CA VAL A 596 19.49 1.87 -20.80
C VAL A 596 19.82 2.69 -19.57
N VAL A 597 21.02 2.50 -19.05
CA VAL A 597 21.58 3.24 -17.91
C VAL A 597 22.84 3.95 -18.33
N SER A 598 22.99 5.22 -17.99
CA SER A 598 24.27 5.92 -18.10
C SER A 598 24.54 6.69 -16.81
N VAL A 599 25.81 6.72 -16.40
CA VAL A 599 26.26 7.42 -15.21
C VAL A 599 27.33 8.43 -15.61
N ARG A 600 27.16 9.69 -15.22
CA ARG A 600 28.06 10.78 -15.62
C ARG A 600 28.47 11.65 -14.43
N PRO A 601 29.65 12.29 -14.45
CA PRO A 601 29.95 13.36 -13.50
C PRO A 601 28.84 14.43 -13.53
N GLN A 602 28.42 14.91 -12.36
CA GLN A 602 27.38 15.93 -12.27
C GLN A 602 27.77 17.19 -13.04
N GLY A 603 26.84 17.72 -13.85
CA GLY A 603 27.04 18.94 -14.64
C GLY A 603 27.66 18.74 -16.04
N GLN A 604 27.90 17.50 -16.48
CA GLN A 604 28.16 17.21 -17.90
C GLN A 604 26.83 16.94 -18.64
N PRO A 605 26.48 17.73 -19.68
CA PRO A 605 25.23 17.53 -20.40
C PRO A 605 25.21 16.14 -21.07
N ALA A 606 24.04 15.50 -21.04
CA ALA A 606 23.81 14.28 -21.81
C ALA A 606 24.02 14.58 -23.30
N GLY A 607 25.05 13.96 -23.88
CA GLY A 607 25.57 14.32 -25.19
C GLY A 607 24.48 14.54 -26.24
N ALA A 608 24.24 15.79 -26.60
CA ALA A 608 23.71 16.12 -27.91
C ALA A 608 24.70 15.55 -28.93
N ARG A 609 24.21 14.76 -29.89
CA ARG A 609 24.94 14.37 -31.10
C ARG A 609 25.78 15.57 -31.56
N ARG A 610 27.11 15.47 -31.49
CA ARG A 610 27.97 16.39 -32.24
C ARG A 610 27.69 16.11 -33.71
N ALA A 611 26.87 16.94 -34.33
CA ALA A 611 26.85 17.05 -35.78
C ALA A 611 28.24 17.55 -36.19
N SER A 612 29.03 16.65 -36.76
CA SER A 612 30.29 16.96 -37.41
C SER A 612 30.00 17.94 -38.54
N PHE A 613 30.22 19.23 -38.32
CA PHE A 613 30.30 20.20 -39.41
C PHE A 613 31.61 19.94 -40.17
N GLY A 614 31.55 18.99 -41.11
CA GLY A 614 32.51 18.90 -42.21
C GLY A 614 32.12 19.95 -43.25
N ALA A 615 32.99 20.94 -43.44
CA ALA A 615 32.84 21.93 -44.50
C ALA A 615 32.88 21.27 -45.89
N PRO A 616 32.02 21.66 -46.85
CA PRO A 616 32.14 21.18 -48.22
C PRO A 616 33.30 21.89 -48.92
N ALA A 617 34.28 21.11 -49.38
CA ALA A 617 35.27 21.55 -50.34
C ALA A 617 34.55 22.02 -51.62
N ARG A 618 34.84 23.25 -52.06
CA ARG A 618 34.41 23.76 -53.37
C ARG A 618 35.25 23.11 -54.48
N PRO A 619 34.65 22.76 -55.63
CA PRO A 619 35.42 22.26 -56.77
C PRO A 619 36.10 23.43 -57.50
N ARG A 620 37.36 23.20 -57.90
CA ARG A 620 37.98 23.77 -59.09
C ARG A 620 38.68 22.66 -59.84
#